data_AF-A0A165D1E9-F1
#
_entry.id   AF-A0A165D1E9-F1
#
_cell.length_a   1.000
_cell.length_b   1.000
_cell.length_c   1.000
_cell.angle_alpha   90.00
_cell.angle_beta   90.00
_cell.angle_gamma   90.00
#
_symmetry.space_group_name_H-M   'P 1'
#
loop_
_entity.id
_entity.type
_entity.pdbx_description
1 polymer ?
#
loop_
_entity_poly.entity_id
_entity_poly.type
_entity_poly.pdbx_seq_one_letter_code
_entity_poly.pdbx_strand_id
1 'polypeptide(L)'
;MVDRTKGFLARDYSLWLGWNNMRYIIEAGVLQAALLNRTLIIPSFVYARQCEYALEACAAFLEMVNRGDAMDWDEWRSLPMDKQMGWKIPIGRMIDLDRLRDAHAVITMDEYLRLRSLPPSLEHGNGQWSDNTYRVRSRPIRNSWWDPPGVIRVDEERLEFVLEESNPLSLRAHQAREDVRATIESMMESQPYPNALRHKVLDWLPVQQALMRMHLNVSDHQEAEIFLRAAGFEILHTFRGSRDSEFIKSVAVPIKQVARRSDVHGAIDDFGWWADHVVHLQGEVHDNRKPGFLRFTNPTNFQNFTHTVLYEIRSLPDIEALAVRIDERMRERTGGRMWRAAHVRRGDFINMGWSDRNLQTHMNLVKSKLNLAPAIWREMRTNRTAETYEIPDAHLNPSTYEDEIPQLEDPFYIATEERSSVALDYMRSQGGVLIMDLLKPEDRQIVGWPLMVTDILALAEQHIMARASYFYGNSRSSVTGGVLNLRAINGWDPRTNAPE
;
A
#
# COMPACT_ATOMS: atom_id res chain seq x y z
N MET A 1 -25.54 -1.79 -10.71
CA MET A 1 -24.05 -1.73 -10.73
C MET A 1 -23.49 -2.91 -11.51
N VAL A 2 -23.87 -4.15 -11.17
CA VAL A 2 -23.48 -5.38 -11.90
C VAL A 2 -23.88 -5.35 -13.39
N ASP A 3 -25.07 -4.85 -13.73
CA ASP A 3 -25.56 -4.82 -15.13
C ASP A 3 -24.77 -3.91 -16.08
N ARG A 4 -23.81 -3.13 -15.56
CA ARG A 4 -22.98 -2.21 -16.35
C ARG A 4 -21.59 -2.78 -16.68
N THR A 5 -21.25 -3.97 -16.18
CA THR A 5 -19.93 -4.60 -16.37
C THR A 5 -20.04 -5.86 -17.24
N LYS A 6 -18.91 -6.38 -17.74
CA LYS A 6 -18.83 -7.60 -18.57
C LYS A 6 -19.02 -8.91 -17.79
N GLY A 7 -19.30 -8.83 -16.50
CA GLY A 7 -19.36 -9.97 -15.58
C GLY A 7 -18.50 -9.75 -14.35
N PHE A 8 -18.07 -10.83 -13.70
CA PHE A 8 -17.33 -10.78 -12.44
C PHE A 8 -15.83 -11.00 -12.63
N LEU A 9 -15.04 -10.37 -11.77
CA LEU A 9 -13.65 -10.73 -11.49
C LEU A 9 -13.59 -11.38 -10.11
N ALA A 10 -13.36 -12.69 -10.11
CA ALA A 10 -13.00 -13.45 -8.93
C ALA A 10 -11.48 -13.51 -8.82
N ARG A 11 -10.97 -13.72 -7.60
CA ARG A 11 -9.56 -13.93 -7.37
C ARG A 11 -9.33 -14.71 -6.08
N ASP A 12 -8.14 -15.29 -5.98
CA ASP A 12 -7.70 -15.88 -4.73
C ASP A 12 -7.17 -14.78 -3.79
N TYR A 13 -7.54 -14.91 -2.52
CA TYR A 13 -7.21 -13.97 -1.45
C TYR A 13 -6.40 -14.65 -0.35
N SER A 14 -5.37 -13.97 0.12
CA SER A 14 -4.42 -14.45 1.13
C SER A 14 -4.93 -14.18 2.54
N LEU A 15 -6.06 -14.76 2.93
CA LEU A 15 -6.76 -14.40 4.19
C LEU A 15 -5.93 -14.66 5.47
N TRP A 16 -4.81 -15.37 5.37
CA TRP A 16 -3.85 -15.58 6.45
C TRP A 16 -2.93 -14.38 6.73
N LEU A 17 -2.83 -13.44 5.79
CA LEU A 17 -2.01 -12.23 5.93
C LEU A 17 -2.68 -11.21 6.86
N GLY A 18 -1.86 -10.34 7.46
CA GLY A 18 -2.38 -9.21 8.23
C GLY A 18 -3.14 -8.21 7.36
N TRP A 19 -4.03 -7.43 7.99
CA TRP A 19 -4.96 -6.53 7.31
C TRP A 19 -4.34 -5.67 6.20
N ASN A 20 -3.20 -5.01 6.46
CA ASN A 20 -2.62 -4.12 5.46
C ASN A 20 -2.28 -4.85 4.16
N ASN A 21 -1.74 -6.07 4.21
CA ASN A 21 -1.49 -6.86 3.00
C ASN A 21 -2.80 -7.20 2.27
N MET A 22 -3.84 -7.57 3.01
CA MET A 22 -5.18 -7.80 2.47
C MET A 22 -5.78 -6.54 1.83
N ARG A 23 -5.54 -5.36 2.41
CA ARG A 23 -5.94 -4.07 1.84
C ARG A 23 -5.29 -3.83 0.49
N TYR A 24 -3.96 -3.97 0.36
CA TYR A 24 -3.27 -3.75 -0.93
C TYR A 24 -3.69 -4.78 -2.00
N ILE A 25 -4.00 -5.98 -1.57
CA ILE A 25 -4.64 -7.02 -2.39
C ILE A 25 -5.98 -6.48 -2.91
N ILE A 26 -6.89 -6.04 -2.05
CA ILE A 26 -8.19 -5.50 -2.46
C ILE A 26 -8.02 -4.28 -3.39
N GLU A 27 -7.13 -3.35 -3.06
CA GLU A 27 -6.80 -2.18 -3.90
C GLU A 27 -6.40 -2.58 -5.32
N ALA A 28 -5.49 -3.54 -5.46
CA ALA A 28 -5.11 -4.08 -6.77
C ALA A 28 -6.28 -4.79 -7.47
N GLY A 29 -7.12 -5.51 -6.72
CA GLY A 29 -8.33 -6.14 -7.27
C GLY A 29 -9.30 -5.13 -7.86
N VAL A 30 -9.48 -3.97 -7.20
CA VAL A 30 -10.34 -2.89 -7.69
C VAL A 30 -9.82 -2.34 -9.02
N LEU A 31 -8.51 -2.06 -9.09
CA LEU A 31 -7.87 -1.65 -10.35
C LEU A 31 -8.05 -2.69 -11.46
N GLN A 32 -7.75 -3.96 -11.18
CA GLN A 32 -7.84 -5.04 -12.16
C GLN A 32 -9.27 -5.23 -12.67
N ALA A 33 -10.26 -5.13 -11.78
CA ALA A 33 -11.67 -5.20 -12.16
C ALA A 33 -12.07 -4.01 -13.04
N ALA A 34 -11.61 -2.80 -12.73
CA ALA A 34 -11.85 -1.61 -13.53
C ALA A 34 -11.25 -1.73 -14.94
N LEU A 35 -9.96 -2.13 -15.05
CA LEU A 35 -9.28 -2.33 -16.33
C LEU A 35 -9.99 -3.36 -17.21
N LEU A 36 -10.50 -4.44 -16.61
CA LEU A 36 -11.20 -5.50 -17.35
C LEU A 36 -12.71 -5.23 -17.51
N ASN A 37 -13.21 -4.08 -17.03
CA ASN A 37 -14.62 -3.71 -16.95
C ASN A 37 -15.50 -4.83 -16.33
N ARG A 38 -15.18 -5.22 -15.10
CA ARG A 38 -15.82 -6.31 -14.35
C ARG A 38 -16.21 -5.86 -12.95
N THR A 39 -17.21 -6.51 -12.37
CA THR A 39 -17.54 -6.37 -10.96
C THR A 39 -16.59 -7.21 -10.12
N LEU A 40 -15.82 -6.60 -9.22
CA LEU A 40 -14.92 -7.31 -8.32
C LEU A 40 -15.72 -8.06 -7.24
N ILE A 41 -15.34 -9.31 -6.99
CA ILE A 41 -15.78 -10.07 -5.83
C ILE A 41 -14.68 -10.00 -4.77
N ILE A 42 -14.98 -9.41 -3.61
CA ILE A 42 -14.07 -9.37 -2.44
C ILE A 42 -14.53 -10.37 -1.35
N PRO A 43 -13.64 -10.81 -0.45
CA PRO A 43 -14.02 -11.66 0.67
C PRO A 43 -15.06 -10.97 1.55
N SER A 44 -15.98 -11.72 2.15
CA SER A 44 -16.93 -11.17 3.12
C SER A 44 -16.31 -10.95 4.49
N PHE A 45 -15.14 -11.57 4.73
CA PHE A 45 -14.41 -11.49 5.99
C PHE A 45 -12.90 -11.56 5.77
N VAL A 46 -12.16 -11.18 6.80
CA VAL A 46 -10.71 -11.40 6.95
C VAL A 46 -10.43 -11.98 8.33
N TYR A 47 -9.24 -12.53 8.54
CA TYR A 47 -8.83 -12.98 9.86
C TYR A 47 -7.90 -11.97 10.51
N ALA A 48 -8.23 -11.54 11.73
CA ALA A 48 -7.24 -10.96 12.61
C ALA A 48 -6.53 -12.06 13.39
N ARG A 49 -5.23 -11.84 13.58
CA ARG A 49 -4.33 -12.81 14.19
C ARG A 49 -4.36 -12.77 15.72
N GLN A 50 -4.80 -11.65 16.30
CA GLN A 50 -4.67 -11.39 17.73
C GLN A 50 -5.83 -10.52 18.25
N CYS A 51 -5.99 -10.55 19.57
CA CYS A 51 -6.89 -9.69 20.33
C CYS A 51 -6.15 -9.12 21.54
N GLU A 52 -6.54 -7.93 22.01
CA GLU A 52 -5.94 -7.26 23.17
C GLU A 52 -6.37 -7.87 24.52
N TYR A 53 -7.34 -8.78 24.50
CA TYR A 53 -7.88 -9.44 25.70
C TYR A 53 -7.71 -10.97 25.60
N ALA A 54 -7.98 -11.66 26.72
CA ALA A 54 -8.00 -13.11 26.77
C ALA A 54 -8.97 -13.69 25.72
N LEU A 55 -8.67 -14.90 25.24
CA LEU A 55 -9.42 -15.55 24.14
C LEU A 55 -10.92 -15.60 24.43
N GLU A 56 -11.29 -15.93 25.67
CA GLU A 56 -12.68 -16.06 26.10
C GLU A 56 -13.44 -14.74 25.98
N ALA A 57 -12.77 -13.61 26.24
CA ALA A 57 -13.38 -12.29 26.15
C ALA A 57 -13.67 -11.92 24.69
N CYS A 58 -12.77 -12.23 23.76
CA CYS A 58 -12.93 -11.89 22.35
C CYS A 58 -13.90 -12.86 21.64
N ALA A 59 -13.92 -14.14 22.05
CA ALA A 59 -14.86 -15.15 21.57
C ALA A 59 -16.31 -14.86 21.91
N ALA A 60 -16.58 -13.98 22.88
CA ALA A 60 -17.93 -13.49 23.16
C ALA A 60 -18.49 -12.57 22.06
N PHE A 61 -17.62 -11.95 21.24
CA PHE A 61 -18.02 -10.96 20.22
C PHE A 61 -17.73 -11.42 18.79
N LEU A 62 -16.79 -12.33 18.61
CA LEU A 62 -16.26 -12.73 17.32
C LEU A 62 -16.17 -14.25 17.19
N GLU A 63 -16.38 -14.74 15.97
CA GLU A 63 -16.13 -16.13 15.64
C GLU A 63 -14.61 -16.41 15.76
N MET A 64 -14.26 -17.19 16.78
CA MET A 64 -12.91 -17.70 16.99
C MET A 64 -12.70 -18.93 16.11
N VAL A 65 -11.61 -18.94 15.34
CA VAL A 65 -11.26 -20.06 14.46
C VAL A 65 -9.87 -20.56 14.75
N ASN A 66 -9.62 -21.86 14.56
CA ASN A 66 -8.25 -22.34 14.43
C ASN A 66 -7.75 -21.92 13.04
N ARG A 67 -6.66 -21.15 12.99
CA ARG A 67 -6.11 -20.60 11.75
C ARG A 67 -5.68 -21.69 10.78
N GLY A 68 -5.12 -22.79 11.29
CA GLY A 68 -4.67 -23.88 10.45
C GLY A 68 -5.84 -24.59 9.78
N ASP A 69 -6.91 -24.83 10.54
CA ASP A 69 -8.15 -25.42 9.99
C ASP A 69 -8.86 -24.47 9.01
N ALA A 70 -8.90 -23.17 9.32
CA ALA A 70 -9.53 -22.17 8.46
C ALA A 70 -8.79 -21.96 7.12
N MET A 71 -7.46 -22.09 7.13
CA MET A 71 -6.61 -21.88 5.96
C MET A 71 -6.24 -23.17 5.22
N ASP A 72 -6.59 -24.33 5.77
CA ASP A 72 -6.11 -25.65 5.32
C ASP A 72 -4.57 -25.72 5.30
N TRP A 73 -3.93 -25.26 6.39
CA TRP A 73 -2.47 -25.17 6.50
C TRP A 73 -1.95 -25.45 7.91
N ASP A 74 -1.01 -26.39 8.03
CA ASP A 74 -0.50 -26.85 9.33
C ASP A 74 0.59 -25.98 9.98
N GLU A 75 0.93 -24.82 9.42
CA GLU A 75 2.04 -23.95 9.88
C GLU A 75 2.00 -23.68 11.40
N TRP A 76 0.80 -23.51 11.97
CA TRP A 76 0.63 -23.12 13.38
C TRP A 76 0.31 -24.29 14.32
N ARG A 77 0.13 -25.52 13.82
CA ARG A 77 -0.32 -26.69 14.62
C ARG A 77 0.58 -26.98 15.83
N SER A 78 1.87 -26.66 15.72
CA SER A 78 2.86 -26.88 16.77
C SER A 78 2.93 -25.76 17.82
N LEU A 79 2.26 -24.63 17.58
CA LEU A 79 2.26 -23.50 18.50
C LEU A 79 1.26 -23.74 19.65
N PRO A 80 1.42 -23.08 20.80
CA PRO A 80 0.38 -23.03 21.83
C PRO A 80 -0.98 -22.58 21.28
N MET A 81 -2.07 -23.07 21.87
CA MET A 81 -3.44 -22.89 21.37
C MET A 81 -3.78 -21.42 21.10
N ASP A 82 -3.40 -20.52 21.99
CA ASP A 82 -3.58 -19.07 21.88
C ASP A 82 -2.94 -18.46 20.62
N LYS A 83 -1.88 -19.07 20.10
CA LYS A 83 -1.21 -18.65 18.86
C LYS A 83 -1.77 -19.33 17.61
N GLN A 84 -2.55 -20.41 17.79
CA GLN A 84 -3.27 -21.08 16.71
C GLN A 84 -4.61 -20.39 16.40
N MET A 85 -5.20 -19.71 17.38
CA MET A 85 -6.51 -19.07 17.21
C MET A 85 -6.40 -17.78 16.39
N GLY A 86 -7.47 -17.47 15.68
CA GLY A 86 -7.69 -16.21 14.96
C GLY A 86 -9.14 -15.80 15.03
N TRP A 87 -9.44 -14.59 14.54
CA TRP A 87 -10.74 -13.95 14.67
C TRP A 87 -11.30 -13.60 13.31
N LYS A 88 -12.46 -14.14 12.97
CA LYS A 88 -13.13 -13.84 11.69
C LYS A 88 -13.84 -12.49 11.80
N ILE A 89 -13.34 -11.49 11.07
CA ILE A 89 -13.87 -10.14 11.07
C ILE A 89 -14.63 -9.88 9.76
N PRO A 90 -15.89 -9.43 9.82
CA PRO A 90 -16.60 -8.99 8.62
C PRO A 90 -15.83 -7.86 7.90
N ILE A 91 -15.66 -7.95 6.58
CA ILE A 91 -14.85 -7.00 5.81
C ILE A 91 -15.33 -5.54 5.95
N GLY A 92 -16.64 -5.35 6.13
CA GLY A 92 -17.25 -4.04 6.40
C GLY A 92 -16.90 -3.42 7.76
N ARG A 93 -16.13 -4.12 8.61
CA ARG A 93 -15.50 -3.55 9.81
C ARG A 93 -14.09 -3.02 9.56
N MET A 94 -13.51 -3.34 8.41
CA MET A 94 -12.16 -2.95 8.02
C MET A 94 -12.16 -1.85 6.94
N ILE A 95 -13.13 -1.89 6.02
CA ILE A 95 -13.32 -0.91 4.94
C ILE A 95 -14.74 -0.37 4.97
N ASP A 96 -14.90 0.91 4.68
CA ASP A 96 -16.17 1.54 4.34
C ASP A 96 -16.65 1.04 2.97
N LEU A 97 -17.48 -0.02 2.98
CA LEU A 97 -17.98 -0.63 1.76
C LEU A 97 -18.92 0.28 0.97
N ASP A 98 -19.67 1.15 1.64
CA ASP A 98 -20.61 2.04 0.97
C ASP A 98 -19.84 3.06 0.14
N ARG A 99 -18.82 3.68 0.73
CA ARG A 99 -17.92 4.58 0.01
C ARG A 99 -17.18 3.89 -1.15
N LEU A 100 -16.72 2.65 -0.95
CA LEU A 100 -16.08 1.89 -2.02
C LEU A 100 -17.04 1.65 -3.19
N ARG A 101 -18.31 1.33 -2.89
CA ARG A 101 -19.35 1.04 -3.88
C ARG A 101 -19.85 2.28 -4.61
N ASP A 102 -19.79 3.45 -4.00
CA ASP A 102 -20.13 4.70 -4.68
C ASP A 102 -19.22 4.96 -5.89
N ALA A 103 -17.97 4.51 -5.83
CA ALA A 103 -16.99 4.68 -6.91
C ALA A 103 -16.79 3.42 -7.77
N HIS A 104 -16.91 2.22 -7.20
CA HIS A 104 -16.49 0.97 -7.87
C HIS A 104 -17.55 -0.12 -7.87
N ALA A 105 -17.54 -0.93 -8.94
CA ALA A 105 -18.37 -2.11 -9.03
C ALA A 105 -17.80 -3.25 -8.17
N VAL A 106 -18.18 -3.29 -6.89
CA VAL A 106 -17.67 -4.27 -5.90
C VAL A 106 -18.82 -4.95 -5.16
N ILE A 107 -18.75 -6.27 -5.03
CA ILE A 107 -19.62 -7.07 -4.15
C ILE A 107 -18.80 -7.98 -3.26
N THR A 108 -19.36 -8.38 -2.11
CA THR A 108 -18.76 -9.41 -1.27
C THR A 108 -19.04 -10.80 -1.82
N MET A 109 -18.29 -11.78 -1.34
CA MET A 109 -18.51 -13.17 -1.71
C MET A 109 -19.86 -13.70 -1.21
N ASP A 110 -20.33 -13.28 -0.03
CA ASP A 110 -21.68 -13.55 0.48
C ASP A 110 -22.74 -13.04 -0.51
N GLU A 111 -22.61 -11.79 -0.97
CA GLU A 111 -23.52 -11.21 -1.95
C GLU A 111 -23.49 -11.97 -3.28
N TYR A 112 -22.31 -12.35 -3.77
CA TYR A 112 -22.18 -13.16 -4.97
C TYR A 112 -22.87 -14.52 -4.81
N LEU A 113 -22.67 -15.22 -3.69
CA LEU A 113 -23.34 -16.50 -3.41
C LEU A 113 -24.86 -16.34 -3.40
N ARG A 114 -25.39 -15.30 -2.75
CA ARG A 114 -26.83 -15.01 -2.74
C ARG A 114 -27.37 -14.71 -4.14
N LEU A 115 -26.65 -13.94 -4.96
CA LEU A 115 -27.01 -13.71 -6.36
C LEU A 115 -27.09 -15.01 -7.17
N ARG A 116 -26.31 -16.03 -6.78
CA ARG A 116 -26.32 -17.38 -7.37
C ARG A 116 -27.29 -18.35 -6.69
N SER A 117 -28.13 -17.88 -5.76
CA SER A 117 -29.02 -18.71 -4.93
C SER A 117 -28.27 -19.81 -4.16
N LEU A 118 -27.07 -19.50 -3.69
CA LEU A 118 -26.22 -20.37 -2.89
C LEU A 118 -26.13 -19.86 -1.45
N PRO A 119 -25.99 -20.74 -0.44
CA PRO A 119 -25.87 -20.32 0.94
C PRO A 119 -24.50 -19.65 1.20
N PRO A 120 -24.45 -18.56 1.99
CA PRO A 120 -23.21 -17.83 2.29
C PRO A 120 -22.14 -18.67 2.98
N SER A 121 -22.55 -19.71 3.71
CA SER A 121 -21.67 -20.67 4.37
C SER A 121 -20.77 -21.48 3.42
N LEU A 122 -20.95 -21.34 2.10
CA LEU A 122 -20.07 -21.94 1.11
C LEU A 122 -18.79 -21.14 0.87
N GLU A 123 -18.69 -19.88 1.30
CA GLU A 123 -17.45 -19.11 1.17
C GLU A 123 -16.27 -19.84 1.83
N HIS A 124 -15.22 -20.10 1.06
CA HIS A 124 -14.04 -20.81 1.55
C HIS A 124 -13.28 -19.96 2.57
N GLY A 125 -12.96 -20.56 3.72
CA GLY A 125 -12.18 -19.93 4.78
C GLY A 125 -10.80 -19.46 4.32
N ASN A 126 -10.16 -20.18 3.40
CA ASN A 126 -8.82 -19.86 2.93
C ASN A 126 -8.77 -18.78 1.82
N GLY A 127 -9.93 -18.21 1.44
CA GLY A 127 -10.04 -17.15 0.44
C GLY A 127 -9.86 -17.60 -1.02
N GLN A 128 -9.79 -18.91 -1.28
CA GLN A 128 -9.66 -19.45 -2.62
C GLN A 128 -11.00 -19.50 -3.35
N TRP A 129 -10.94 -19.32 -4.67
CA TRP A 129 -12.11 -19.51 -5.53
C TRP A 129 -12.29 -20.99 -5.91
N SER A 130 -13.55 -21.46 -5.95
CA SER A 130 -13.89 -22.85 -6.29
C SER A 130 -15.10 -22.94 -7.23
N ASP A 131 -14.83 -23.20 -8.50
CA ASP A 131 -15.86 -23.46 -9.52
C ASP A 131 -16.84 -24.56 -9.10
N ASN A 132 -16.33 -25.63 -8.50
CA ASN A 132 -17.14 -26.76 -8.02
C ASN A 132 -18.07 -26.35 -6.89
N THR A 133 -17.55 -25.64 -5.88
CA THR A 133 -18.34 -25.20 -4.72
C THR A 133 -19.40 -24.18 -5.15
N TYR A 134 -19.03 -23.25 -6.03
CA TYR A 134 -19.89 -22.15 -6.45
C TYR A 134 -20.74 -22.47 -7.69
N ARG A 135 -20.69 -23.73 -8.17
CA ARG A 135 -21.47 -24.26 -9.30
C ARG A 135 -21.42 -23.33 -10.51
N VAL A 136 -20.22 -22.88 -10.84
CA VAL A 136 -19.95 -21.92 -11.92
C VAL A 136 -18.70 -22.37 -12.66
N ARG A 137 -18.61 -22.02 -13.94
CA ARG A 137 -17.39 -22.18 -14.73
C ARG A 137 -16.73 -20.82 -14.85
N SER A 138 -15.56 -20.66 -14.26
CA SER A 138 -14.74 -19.48 -14.44
C SER A 138 -13.70 -19.69 -15.54
N ARG A 139 -13.23 -18.59 -16.13
CA ARG A 139 -12.04 -18.60 -16.99
C ARG A 139 -10.82 -18.18 -16.16
N PRO A 140 -9.84 -19.07 -15.96
CA PRO A 140 -8.71 -18.76 -15.11
C PRO A 140 -7.67 -17.88 -15.82
N ILE A 141 -7.19 -16.85 -15.13
CA ILE A 141 -5.92 -16.19 -15.37
C ILE A 141 -4.93 -16.81 -14.39
N ARG A 142 -4.09 -17.73 -14.86
CA ARG A 142 -3.05 -18.34 -14.03
C ARG A 142 -2.03 -17.28 -13.60
N ASN A 143 -1.44 -17.42 -12.41
CA ASN A 143 -0.37 -16.52 -11.95
C ASN A 143 0.76 -16.39 -12.98
N SER A 144 1.16 -17.49 -13.61
CA SER A 144 2.17 -17.51 -14.68
C SER A 144 1.75 -16.82 -15.99
N TRP A 145 0.46 -16.53 -16.17
CA TRP A 145 -0.04 -15.72 -17.28
C TRP A 145 -0.15 -14.25 -16.91
N TRP A 146 -0.50 -13.96 -15.66
CA TRP A 146 -0.49 -12.59 -15.15
C TRP A 146 0.93 -12.02 -15.13
N ASP A 147 1.89 -12.82 -14.68
CA ASP A 147 3.29 -12.42 -14.49
C ASP A 147 4.27 -13.48 -15.02
N PRO A 148 4.33 -13.68 -16.34
CA PRO A 148 5.28 -14.61 -16.94
C PRO A 148 6.73 -14.10 -16.77
N PRO A 149 7.72 -15.01 -16.68
CA PRO A 149 9.12 -14.61 -16.59
C PRO A 149 9.53 -13.65 -17.72
N GLY A 150 10.14 -12.53 -17.35
CA GLY A 150 10.60 -11.51 -18.30
C GLY A 150 9.56 -10.46 -18.70
N VAL A 151 8.29 -10.64 -18.31
CA VAL A 151 7.22 -9.68 -18.62
C VAL A 151 7.05 -8.66 -17.51
N ILE A 152 6.91 -7.40 -17.90
CA ILE A 152 6.54 -6.27 -17.07
C ILE A 152 5.06 -6.01 -17.33
N ARG A 153 4.23 -6.45 -16.39
CA ARG A 153 2.79 -6.22 -16.46
C ARG A 153 2.46 -4.73 -16.34
N VAL A 154 1.69 -4.23 -17.31
CA VAL A 154 1.13 -2.87 -17.30
C VAL A 154 -0.39 -2.88 -17.45
N ASP A 155 -1.03 -1.72 -17.35
CA ASP A 155 -2.46 -1.55 -17.59
C ASP A 155 -2.83 -1.79 -19.06
N GLU A 156 -2.20 -1.08 -19.98
CA GLU A 156 -2.37 -1.24 -21.43
C GLU A 156 -1.05 -1.04 -22.19
N GLU A 157 -0.91 -1.66 -23.36
CA GLU A 157 0.20 -1.40 -24.26
C GLU A 157 -0.03 -0.10 -25.03
N ARG A 158 1.00 0.75 -25.11
CA ARG A 158 0.95 1.94 -25.98
C ARG A 158 1.18 1.53 -27.42
N LEU A 159 0.60 2.24 -28.38
CA LEU A 159 0.94 2.09 -29.81
C LEU A 159 2.43 2.30 -30.06
N GLU A 160 2.99 1.70 -31.11
CA GLU A 160 4.39 1.91 -31.46
C GLU A 160 4.72 3.38 -31.72
N PHE A 161 5.98 3.75 -31.53
CA PHE A 161 6.44 5.08 -31.92
C PHE A 161 6.30 5.25 -33.44
N VAL A 162 5.63 6.32 -33.86
CA VAL A 162 5.49 6.69 -35.26
C VAL A 162 6.34 7.92 -35.52
N LEU A 163 7.21 7.83 -36.53
CA LEU A 163 7.99 8.98 -37.00
C LEU A 163 7.04 10.00 -37.64
N GLU A 164 7.03 11.20 -37.07
CA GLU A 164 6.31 12.36 -37.62
C GLU A 164 7.33 13.26 -38.31
N GLU A 165 7.47 13.15 -39.63
CA GLU A 165 8.48 13.91 -40.38
C GLU A 165 8.32 15.44 -40.26
N SER A 166 7.09 15.92 -40.04
CA SER A 166 6.79 17.33 -39.83
C SER A 166 7.18 17.84 -38.44
N ASN A 167 7.52 16.94 -37.50
CA ASN A 167 7.87 17.27 -36.13
C ASN A 167 9.40 17.14 -35.95
N PRO A 168 10.14 18.27 -35.83
CA PRO A 168 11.59 18.25 -35.71
C PRO A 168 12.11 17.42 -34.54
N LEU A 169 11.35 17.34 -33.43
CA LEU A 169 11.71 16.54 -32.27
C LEU A 169 11.59 15.04 -32.57
N SER A 170 10.52 14.63 -33.26
CA SER A 170 10.32 13.24 -33.70
C SER A 170 11.44 12.78 -34.64
N LEU A 171 11.83 13.63 -35.59
CA LEU A 171 12.96 13.35 -36.50
C LEU A 171 14.29 13.21 -35.75
N ARG A 172 14.59 14.12 -34.82
CA ARG A 172 15.81 14.06 -34.00
C ARG A 172 15.83 12.80 -33.13
N ALA A 173 14.70 12.44 -32.53
CA ALA A 173 14.59 11.22 -31.72
C ALA A 173 14.82 9.97 -32.56
N HIS A 174 14.25 9.92 -33.77
CA HIS A 174 14.49 8.82 -34.69
C HIS A 174 15.96 8.73 -35.13
N GLN A 175 16.63 9.87 -35.36
CA GLN A 175 18.05 9.90 -35.70
C GLN A 175 18.96 9.42 -34.55
N ALA A 176 18.64 9.79 -33.31
CA ALA A 176 19.42 9.43 -32.12
C ALA A 176 19.09 8.02 -31.56
N ARG A 177 18.13 7.30 -32.16
CA ARG A 177 17.53 6.10 -31.54
C ARG A 177 18.52 4.98 -31.21
N GLU A 178 19.53 4.75 -32.07
CA GLU A 178 20.48 3.65 -31.87
C GLU A 178 21.47 3.99 -30.75
N ASP A 179 21.90 5.24 -30.65
CA ASP A 179 22.78 5.71 -29.56
C ASP A 179 22.04 5.70 -28.22
N VAL A 180 20.77 6.13 -28.23
CA VAL A 180 19.91 6.08 -27.04
C VAL A 180 19.70 4.61 -26.64
N ARG A 181 19.40 3.73 -27.60
CA ARG A 181 19.27 2.29 -27.36
C ARG A 181 20.52 1.69 -26.73
N ALA A 182 21.69 1.89 -27.33
CA ALA A 182 22.94 1.37 -26.80
C ALA A 182 23.22 1.88 -25.38
N THR A 183 22.97 3.16 -25.11
CA THR A 183 23.17 3.77 -23.78
C THR A 183 22.25 3.13 -22.73
N ILE A 184 20.96 3.06 -23.02
CA ILE A 184 19.96 2.52 -22.08
C ILE A 184 20.14 1.02 -21.86
N GLU A 185 20.45 0.25 -22.91
CA GLU A 185 20.77 -1.18 -22.80
C GLU A 185 22.01 -1.39 -21.91
N SER A 186 23.08 -0.63 -22.13
CA SER A 186 24.28 -0.69 -21.28
C SER A 186 23.98 -0.38 -19.82
N MET A 187 23.11 0.62 -19.55
CA MET A 187 22.65 0.90 -18.20
C MET A 187 21.91 -0.28 -17.58
N MET A 188 21.00 -0.91 -18.33
CA MET A 188 20.24 -2.08 -17.87
C MET A 188 21.16 -3.28 -17.60
N GLU A 189 22.19 -3.51 -18.43
CA GLU A 189 23.17 -4.58 -18.25
C GLU A 189 24.10 -4.35 -17.06
N SER A 190 24.43 -3.08 -16.78
CA SER A 190 25.31 -2.68 -15.69
C SER A 190 24.66 -2.67 -14.30
N GLN A 191 23.33 -2.84 -14.21
CA GLN A 191 22.67 -2.88 -12.91
C GLN A 191 23.23 -4.05 -12.08
N PRO A 192 23.76 -3.78 -10.87
CA PRO A 192 24.25 -4.85 -10.00
C PRO A 192 23.06 -5.75 -9.68
N TYR A 193 23.10 -7.01 -10.12
CA TYR A 193 22.05 -7.99 -9.84
C TYR A 193 22.06 -8.37 -8.34
N PRO A 194 20.97 -8.15 -7.58
CA PRO A 194 20.86 -8.79 -6.28
C PRO A 194 19.66 -9.73 -6.20
N ASN A 195 18.63 -9.60 -7.06
CA ASN A 195 17.40 -10.40 -6.95
C ASN A 195 16.72 -10.60 -8.32
N ALA A 196 16.36 -11.86 -8.61
CA ALA A 196 15.71 -12.32 -9.85
C ALA A 196 14.32 -11.70 -10.15
N LEU A 197 13.83 -10.79 -9.31
CA LEU A 197 12.49 -10.18 -9.39
C LEU A 197 12.50 -8.72 -9.82
N ARG A 198 13.67 -8.11 -10.03
CA ARG A 198 13.72 -6.84 -10.76
C ARG A 198 13.72 -7.16 -12.25
N HIS A 199 12.54 -7.14 -12.84
CA HIS A 199 12.41 -6.87 -14.28
C HIS A 199 13.36 -5.72 -14.63
N LYS A 200 14.04 -5.79 -15.78
CA LYS A 200 15.08 -4.85 -16.20
C LYS A 200 14.51 -3.45 -16.44
N VAL A 201 14.15 -2.76 -15.36
CA VAL A 201 13.62 -1.40 -15.33
C VAL A 201 14.68 -0.46 -14.77
N LEU A 202 14.78 0.72 -15.37
CA LEU A 202 15.62 1.80 -14.89
C LEU A 202 14.75 2.86 -14.22
N ASP A 203 15.22 3.42 -13.11
CA ASP A 203 14.56 4.60 -12.55
C ASP A 203 14.79 5.82 -13.46
N TRP A 204 13.80 6.73 -13.49
CA TRP A 204 13.78 7.87 -14.40
C TRP A 204 14.98 8.80 -14.29
N LEU A 205 15.39 9.18 -13.06
CA LEU A 205 16.42 10.19 -12.86
C LEU A 205 17.79 9.79 -13.45
N PRO A 206 18.31 8.56 -13.21
CA PRO A 206 19.52 8.10 -13.90
C PRO A 206 19.40 8.11 -15.42
N VAL A 207 18.23 7.75 -15.97
CA VAL A 207 17.98 7.75 -17.42
C VAL A 207 18.01 9.17 -17.97
N GLN A 208 17.31 10.10 -17.33
CA GLN A 208 17.29 11.50 -17.73
C GLN A 208 18.70 12.10 -17.73
N GLN A 209 19.50 11.82 -16.69
CA GLN A 209 20.91 12.25 -16.62
C GLN A 209 21.77 11.65 -17.74
N ALA A 210 21.54 10.39 -18.12
CA ALA A 210 22.23 9.76 -19.24
C ALA A 210 21.90 10.46 -20.57
N LEU A 211 20.61 10.72 -20.84
CA LEU A 211 20.17 11.44 -22.03
C LEU A 211 20.73 12.87 -22.09
N MET A 212 20.81 13.58 -20.95
CA MET A 212 21.44 14.91 -20.88
C MET A 212 22.94 14.87 -21.25
N ARG A 213 23.67 13.82 -20.82
CA ARG A 213 25.09 13.63 -21.18
C ARG A 213 25.31 13.35 -22.66
N MET A 214 24.28 12.89 -23.37
CA MET A 214 24.29 12.73 -24.83
C MET A 214 24.01 14.06 -25.56
N HIS A 215 23.95 15.19 -24.85
CA HIS A 215 23.61 16.50 -25.39
C HIS A 215 22.22 16.56 -26.06
N LEU A 216 21.31 15.68 -25.63
CA LEU A 216 19.90 15.76 -26.00
C LEU A 216 19.23 16.81 -25.12
N ASN A 217 18.44 17.71 -25.71
CA ASN A 217 17.59 18.59 -24.93
C ASN A 217 16.44 17.74 -24.38
N VAL A 218 16.53 17.40 -23.10
CA VAL A 218 15.58 16.56 -22.35
C VAL A 218 15.27 17.20 -21.00
N SER A 219 15.36 18.53 -20.97
CA SER A 219 14.97 19.33 -19.80
C SER A 219 13.47 19.21 -19.52
N ASP A 220 12.68 18.98 -20.57
CA ASP A 220 11.28 18.57 -20.49
C ASP A 220 11.13 17.03 -20.46
N HIS A 221 10.27 16.54 -19.57
CA HIS A 221 9.92 15.14 -19.48
C HIS A 221 9.32 14.60 -20.78
N GLN A 222 8.52 15.40 -21.50
CA GLN A 222 7.90 14.95 -22.75
C GLN A 222 8.92 14.72 -23.86
N GLU A 223 9.97 15.56 -23.93
CA GLU A 223 11.07 15.39 -24.88
C GLU A 223 11.82 14.08 -24.61
N ALA A 224 12.19 13.83 -23.35
CA ALA A 224 12.86 12.59 -22.94
C ALA A 224 12.05 11.33 -23.32
N GLU A 225 10.73 11.36 -23.13
CA GLU A 225 9.84 10.26 -23.50
C GLU A 225 9.90 9.95 -24.99
N ILE A 226 9.94 10.96 -25.86
CA ILE A 226 10.00 10.78 -27.31
C ILE A 226 11.30 10.09 -27.74
N PHE A 227 12.45 10.48 -27.20
CA PHE A 227 13.74 9.81 -27.46
C PHE A 227 13.74 8.35 -27.03
N LEU A 228 13.22 8.06 -25.84
CA LEU A 228 13.14 6.70 -25.31
C LEU A 228 12.22 5.81 -26.15
N ARG A 229 11.05 6.32 -26.55
CA ARG A 229 10.09 5.57 -27.38
C ARG A 229 10.62 5.31 -28.78
N ALA A 230 11.28 6.29 -29.41
CA ALA A 230 11.96 6.09 -30.69
C ALA A 230 13.05 5.00 -30.62
N ALA A 231 13.69 4.86 -29.46
CA ALA A 231 14.71 3.84 -29.20
C ALA A 231 14.16 2.46 -28.82
N GLY A 232 12.83 2.31 -28.64
CA GLY A 232 12.19 1.03 -28.29
C GLY A 232 11.97 0.80 -26.80
N PHE A 233 11.95 1.86 -25.99
CA PHE A 233 11.63 1.79 -24.57
C PHE A 233 10.26 2.40 -24.27
N GLU A 234 9.65 1.94 -23.18
CA GLU A 234 8.42 2.50 -22.63
C GLU A 234 8.68 3.14 -21.28
N ILE A 235 7.90 4.19 -21.03
CA ILE A 235 7.91 4.94 -19.78
C ILE A 235 6.73 4.46 -18.95
N LEU A 236 7.05 4.06 -17.74
CA LEU A 236 6.14 3.41 -16.82
C LEU A 236 5.96 4.29 -15.59
N HIS A 237 4.71 4.62 -15.27
CA HIS A 237 4.34 5.29 -14.04
C HIS A 237 4.10 4.27 -12.95
N THR A 238 4.63 4.53 -11.76
CA THR A 238 4.46 3.67 -10.59
C THR A 238 4.76 4.44 -9.33
N PHE A 239 4.92 3.74 -8.20
CA PHE A 239 5.19 4.34 -6.91
C PHE A 239 6.55 3.88 -6.37
N ARG A 240 7.15 4.77 -5.59
CA ARG A 240 8.43 4.50 -4.94
C ARG A 240 8.24 3.36 -3.93
N GLY A 241 8.99 2.29 -4.13
CA GLY A 241 9.16 1.23 -3.13
C GLY A 241 10.09 1.72 -2.02
N SER A 242 10.65 0.80 -1.23
CA SER A 242 11.71 1.15 -0.29
C SER A 242 12.98 0.39 -0.50
N ARG A 243 14.07 1.13 -0.76
CA ARG A 243 15.44 0.67 -1.04
C ARG A 243 15.45 -0.49 -2.05
N ASP A 244 15.17 -1.69 -1.57
CA ASP A 244 15.16 -2.93 -2.33
C ASP A 244 13.90 -3.79 -2.23
N SER A 245 12.82 -3.25 -1.67
CA SER A 245 11.59 -3.97 -1.39
C SER A 245 10.37 -3.20 -1.83
N GLU A 246 9.34 -3.92 -2.25
CA GLU A 246 8.02 -3.38 -2.55
C GLU A 246 7.02 -3.62 -1.42
N PHE A 247 7.46 -3.88 -0.19
CA PHE A 247 6.57 -4.18 0.95
C PHE A 247 5.86 -2.95 1.52
N ILE A 248 6.38 -1.74 1.29
CA ILE A 248 5.73 -0.52 1.79
C ILE A 248 4.37 -0.27 1.13
N LYS A 249 4.21 -0.61 -0.16
CA LYS A 249 2.96 -0.47 -0.94
C LYS A 249 2.29 0.92 -0.89
N SER A 250 2.99 1.96 -0.50
CA SER A 250 2.46 3.33 -0.49
C SER A 250 2.28 3.85 -1.92
N VAL A 251 1.22 4.62 -2.14
CA VAL A 251 0.97 5.36 -3.40
C VAL A 251 1.28 6.86 -3.27
N ALA A 252 1.83 7.29 -2.12
CA ALA A 252 2.06 8.70 -1.82
C ALA A 252 3.18 9.32 -2.66
N VAL A 253 4.15 8.52 -3.11
CA VAL A 253 5.34 9.01 -3.83
C VAL A 253 5.34 8.45 -5.26
N PRO A 254 4.73 9.15 -6.22
CA PRO A 254 4.77 8.76 -7.63
C PRO A 254 6.21 8.82 -8.16
N ILE A 255 6.55 7.90 -9.07
CA ILE A 255 7.82 7.89 -9.80
C ILE A 255 7.59 7.40 -11.24
N LYS A 256 8.58 7.65 -12.09
CA LYS A 256 8.69 7.06 -13.43
C LYS A 256 9.81 6.03 -13.47
N GLN A 257 9.62 4.99 -14.28
CA GLN A 257 10.60 3.98 -14.63
C GLN A 257 10.63 3.79 -16.15
N VAL A 258 11.69 3.18 -16.67
CA VAL A 258 11.89 2.92 -18.09
C VAL A 258 12.14 1.43 -18.31
N ALA A 259 11.47 0.84 -19.28
CA ALA A 259 11.55 -0.58 -19.62
C ALA A 259 11.70 -0.79 -21.12
N ARG A 260 12.20 -1.94 -21.55
CA ARG A 260 12.11 -2.31 -22.98
C ARG A 260 10.65 -2.50 -23.35
N ARG A 261 10.25 -1.98 -24.50
CA ARG A 261 8.89 -2.18 -25.03
C ARG A 261 8.57 -3.66 -25.22
N SER A 262 9.55 -4.47 -25.66
CA SER A 262 9.40 -5.92 -25.83
C SER A 262 9.05 -6.69 -24.56
N ASP A 263 9.34 -6.10 -23.40
CA ASP A 263 9.13 -6.73 -22.11
C ASP A 263 7.79 -6.26 -21.50
N VAL A 264 7.12 -5.26 -22.08
CA VAL A 264 5.91 -4.62 -21.53
C VAL A 264 4.65 -5.24 -22.13
N HIS A 265 3.78 -5.75 -21.27
CA HIS A 265 2.51 -6.37 -21.70
C HIS A 265 1.32 -5.87 -20.89
N GLY A 266 0.27 -5.45 -21.59
CA GLY A 266 -0.92 -4.84 -21.01
C GLY A 266 -1.96 -5.85 -20.52
N ALA A 267 -2.51 -5.61 -19.34
CA ALA A 267 -3.58 -6.43 -18.77
C ALA A 267 -4.86 -6.33 -19.62
N ILE A 268 -5.15 -5.14 -20.16
CA ILE A 268 -6.27 -4.92 -21.07
C ILE A 268 -6.07 -5.70 -22.37
N ASP A 269 -4.88 -5.68 -22.93
CA ASP A 269 -4.55 -6.34 -24.20
C ASP A 269 -4.67 -7.87 -24.08
N ASP A 270 -4.14 -8.44 -23.00
CA ASP A 270 -4.16 -9.89 -22.79
C ASP A 270 -5.54 -10.43 -22.40
N PHE A 271 -6.28 -9.69 -21.57
CA PHE A 271 -7.47 -10.22 -20.87
C PHE A 271 -8.76 -9.41 -21.08
N GLY A 272 -8.68 -8.16 -21.54
CA GLY A 272 -9.82 -7.22 -21.60
C GLY A 272 -10.92 -7.60 -22.61
N TRP A 273 -10.60 -8.46 -23.58
CA TRP A 273 -11.53 -8.97 -24.58
C TRP A 273 -12.30 -10.23 -24.12
N TRP A 274 -11.99 -10.80 -22.96
CA TRP A 274 -12.66 -12.00 -22.47
C TRP A 274 -14.12 -11.69 -22.09
N ALA A 275 -15.06 -12.46 -22.64
CA ALA A 275 -16.50 -12.29 -22.44
C ALA A 275 -17.09 -13.27 -21.40
N ASP A 276 -16.26 -14.11 -20.80
CA ASP A 276 -16.67 -15.09 -19.79
C ASP A 276 -17.35 -14.41 -18.60
N HIS A 277 -18.42 -15.03 -18.08
CA HIS A 277 -19.21 -14.43 -17.00
C HIS A 277 -18.41 -14.24 -15.71
N VAL A 278 -17.49 -15.17 -15.42
CA VAL A 278 -16.53 -15.05 -14.32
C VAL A 278 -15.13 -15.24 -14.88
N VAL A 279 -14.26 -14.28 -14.63
CA VAL A 279 -12.81 -14.41 -14.82
C VAL A 279 -12.17 -14.57 -13.45
N HIS A 280 -11.29 -15.55 -13.29
CA HIS A 280 -10.68 -15.91 -12.01
C HIS A 280 -9.17 -15.67 -12.05
N LEU A 281 -8.67 -14.67 -11.31
CA LEU A 281 -7.24 -14.47 -11.13
C LEU A 281 -6.69 -15.45 -10.07
N GLN A 282 -5.93 -16.45 -10.53
CA GLN A 282 -5.46 -17.56 -9.71
C GLN A 282 -4.15 -17.28 -8.98
N GLY A 283 -4.11 -17.66 -7.71
CA GLY A 283 -2.93 -17.70 -6.87
C GLY A 283 -2.48 -16.36 -6.30
N GLU A 284 -1.28 -16.37 -5.73
CA GLU A 284 -0.70 -15.24 -5.01
C GLU A 284 -0.05 -14.20 -5.92
N VAL A 285 -0.78 -13.13 -6.23
CA VAL A 285 -0.35 -12.09 -7.17
C VAL A 285 0.23 -10.84 -6.47
N HIS A 286 0.43 -10.84 -5.15
CA HIS A 286 0.78 -9.62 -4.41
C HIS A 286 2.26 -9.43 -4.07
N ASP A 287 2.99 -10.53 -3.89
CA ASP A 287 4.38 -10.50 -3.44
C ASP A 287 5.32 -9.81 -4.44
N ASN A 288 6.25 -9.01 -3.90
CA ASN A 288 7.31 -8.30 -4.64
C ASN A 288 6.87 -7.45 -5.85
N ARG A 289 5.59 -7.08 -5.92
CA ARG A 289 5.03 -6.27 -7.01
C ARG A 289 4.76 -4.83 -6.60
N LYS A 290 4.67 -3.94 -7.58
CA LYS A 290 4.24 -2.54 -7.36
C LYS A 290 2.79 -2.47 -6.85
N PRO A 291 2.37 -1.37 -6.20
CA PRO A 291 0.96 -1.12 -5.93
C PRO A 291 0.11 -1.29 -7.20
N GLY A 292 -1.05 -1.94 -7.09
CA GLY A 292 -1.88 -2.34 -8.23
C GLY A 292 -1.47 -3.65 -8.91
N PHE A 293 -0.34 -4.24 -8.51
CA PHE A 293 0.28 -5.44 -9.10
C PHE A 293 0.64 -5.31 -10.59
N LEU A 294 0.86 -4.07 -11.02
CA LEU A 294 1.27 -3.67 -12.36
C LEU A 294 1.92 -2.28 -12.32
N ARG A 295 2.44 -1.82 -13.45
CA ARG A 295 2.83 -0.42 -13.69
C ARG A 295 1.87 0.21 -14.69
N PHE A 296 1.90 1.52 -14.84
CA PHE A 296 0.95 2.20 -15.73
C PHE A 296 1.69 2.80 -16.91
N THR A 297 1.21 2.56 -18.12
CA THR A 297 1.63 3.32 -19.30
C THR A 297 0.68 4.50 -19.55
N ASN A 298 -0.55 4.43 -19.03
CA ASN A 298 -1.54 5.50 -19.11
C ASN A 298 -1.55 6.34 -17.81
N PRO A 299 -1.16 7.63 -17.89
CA PRO A 299 -1.16 8.52 -16.73
C PRO A 299 -2.55 8.72 -16.08
N THR A 300 -3.63 8.62 -16.85
CA THR A 300 -4.99 8.74 -16.31
C THR A 300 -5.36 7.55 -15.45
N ASN A 301 -5.05 6.32 -15.88
CA ASN A 301 -5.26 5.12 -15.05
C ASN A 301 -4.40 5.16 -13.79
N PHE A 302 -3.16 5.65 -13.89
CA PHE A 302 -2.29 5.88 -12.75
C PHE A 302 -2.90 6.85 -11.72
N GLN A 303 -3.40 8.00 -12.19
CA GLN A 303 -4.06 8.99 -11.33
C GLN A 303 -5.34 8.45 -10.72
N ASN A 304 -6.16 7.75 -11.50
CA ASN A 304 -7.39 7.11 -11.02
C ASN A 304 -7.08 6.10 -9.91
N PHE A 305 -6.09 5.22 -10.12
CA PHE A 305 -5.68 4.27 -9.08
C PHE A 305 -5.16 4.96 -7.81
N THR A 306 -4.35 6.01 -7.99
CA THR A 306 -3.87 6.83 -6.87
C THR A 306 -5.06 7.42 -6.09
N HIS A 307 -6.04 7.99 -6.79
CA HIS A 307 -7.25 8.52 -6.18
C HIS A 307 -8.04 7.42 -5.46
N THR A 308 -8.20 6.24 -6.06
CA THR A 308 -8.89 5.10 -5.46
C THR A 308 -8.30 4.66 -4.13
N VAL A 309 -6.98 4.48 -4.09
CA VAL A 309 -6.29 4.03 -2.86
C VAL A 309 -6.36 5.08 -1.75
N LEU A 310 -6.29 6.36 -2.10
CA LEU A 310 -6.24 7.45 -1.13
C LEU A 310 -7.62 7.88 -0.64
N TYR A 311 -8.61 7.94 -1.53
CA TYR A 311 -9.89 8.59 -1.25
C TYR A 311 -11.10 7.66 -1.28
N GLU A 312 -11.03 6.50 -1.93
CA GLU A 312 -12.22 5.64 -2.12
C GLU A 312 -12.16 4.38 -1.25
N ILE A 313 -10.97 3.80 -1.07
CA ILE A 313 -10.75 2.68 -0.14
C ILE A 313 -10.35 3.24 1.23
N ARG A 314 -11.36 3.53 2.06
CA ARG A 314 -11.19 4.14 3.38
C ARG A 314 -11.51 3.17 4.51
N SER A 315 -10.83 3.38 5.64
CA SER A 315 -11.27 2.84 6.93
C SER A 315 -12.61 3.46 7.34
N LEU A 316 -13.28 2.86 8.33
CA LEU A 316 -14.53 3.39 8.86
C LEU A 316 -14.38 4.81 9.45
N PRO A 317 -15.38 5.70 9.29
CA PRO A 317 -15.35 7.05 9.86
C PRO A 317 -15.07 7.09 11.38
N ASP A 318 -15.57 6.10 12.13
CA ASP A 318 -15.36 5.99 13.57
C ASP A 318 -13.88 5.80 13.96
N ILE A 319 -13.09 5.15 13.10
CA ILE A 319 -11.64 4.98 13.31
C ILE A 319 -10.93 6.33 13.18
N GLU A 320 -11.34 7.14 12.20
CA GLU A 320 -10.80 8.49 12.01
C GLU A 320 -11.22 9.42 13.16
N ALA A 321 -12.48 9.34 13.62
CA ALA A 321 -12.98 10.10 14.76
C ALA A 321 -12.23 9.78 16.06
N LEU A 322 -11.89 8.50 16.29
CA LEU A 322 -11.01 8.11 17.39
C LEU A 322 -9.63 8.78 17.28
N ALA A 323 -9.03 8.75 16.08
CA ALA A 323 -7.71 9.33 15.87
C ALA A 323 -7.66 10.84 16.14
N VAL A 324 -8.73 11.58 15.85
CA VAL A 324 -8.86 13.01 16.19
C VAL A 324 -8.74 13.24 17.70
N ARG A 325 -9.47 12.45 18.52
CA ARG A 325 -9.40 12.58 19.99
C ARG A 325 -8.03 12.23 20.56
N ILE A 326 -7.34 11.27 19.95
CA ILE A 326 -6.00 10.89 20.37
C ILE A 326 -4.98 11.95 19.99
N ASP A 327 -5.13 12.59 18.82
CA ASP A 327 -4.33 13.75 18.41
C ASP A 327 -4.48 14.93 19.39
N GLU A 328 -5.71 15.26 19.80
CA GLU A 328 -5.96 16.28 20.83
C GLU A 328 -5.20 15.97 22.13
N ARG A 329 -5.23 14.73 22.60
CA ARG A 329 -4.52 14.33 23.84
C ARG A 329 -3.01 14.31 23.65
N MET A 330 -2.51 13.96 22.48
CA MET A 330 -1.09 14.10 22.17
C MET A 330 -0.67 15.56 22.21
N ARG A 331 -1.48 16.47 21.67
CA ARG A 331 -1.24 17.93 21.77
C ARG A 331 -1.27 18.42 23.21
N GLU A 332 -2.17 17.91 24.06
CA GLU A 332 -2.16 18.22 25.51
C GLU A 332 -0.82 17.81 26.15
N ARG A 333 -0.30 16.61 25.81
CA ARG A 333 0.99 16.10 26.32
C ARG A 333 2.18 16.94 25.86
N THR A 334 2.09 17.61 24.71
CA THR A 334 3.12 18.51 24.17
C THR A 334 2.81 19.98 24.44
N GLY A 335 1.88 20.29 25.36
CA GLY A 335 1.55 21.68 25.71
C GLY A 335 1.03 22.50 24.53
N GLY A 336 0.28 21.88 23.63
CA GLY A 336 -0.31 22.49 22.42
C GLY A 336 0.57 22.42 21.17
N ARG A 337 1.85 22.04 21.30
CA ARG A 337 2.77 21.93 20.15
C ARG A 337 2.39 20.79 19.22
N MET A 338 2.85 20.89 17.99
CA MET A 338 2.95 19.74 17.11
C MET A 338 3.73 18.59 17.77
N TRP A 339 3.37 17.34 17.48
CA TRP A 339 3.97 16.14 18.07
C TRP A 339 4.55 15.20 17.01
N ARG A 340 5.31 14.20 17.45
CA ARG A 340 6.07 13.27 16.61
C ARG A 340 5.59 11.83 16.83
N ALA A 341 5.67 10.98 15.81
CA ALA A 341 5.25 9.59 15.89
C ALA A 341 6.29 8.62 15.32
N ALA A 342 6.35 7.42 15.90
CA ALA A 342 7.12 6.31 15.37
C ALA A 342 6.29 5.03 15.29
N HIS A 343 6.47 4.28 14.21
CA HIS A 343 6.04 2.89 14.13
C HIS A 343 7.22 1.97 14.45
N VAL A 344 7.18 1.32 15.62
CA VAL A 344 8.23 0.43 16.12
C VAL A 344 7.79 -1.02 15.89
N ARG A 345 8.05 -1.54 14.69
CA ARG A 345 7.77 -2.94 14.32
C ARG A 345 8.79 -3.86 14.99
N ARG A 346 8.32 -4.88 15.69
CA ARG A 346 9.14 -5.90 16.38
C ARG A 346 8.65 -7.27 15.95
N GLY A 347 8.18 -8.12 16.85
CA GLY A 347 7.58 -9.43 16.50
C GLY A 347 8.44 -10.24 15.51
N ASP A 348 7.83 -10.65 14.40
CA ASP A 348 8.48 -11.37 13.31
C ASP A 348 9.63 -10.60 12.63
N PHE A 349 9.65 -9.27 12.65
CA PHE A 349 10.74 -8.48 12.05
C PHE A 349 12.08 -8.70 12.76
N ILE A 350 12.07 -9.06 14.05
CA ILE A 350 13.29 -9.44 14.79
C ILE A 350 13.85 -10.76 14.26
N ASN A 351 12.96 -11.73 13.99
CA ASN A 351 13.33 -13.05 13.50
C ASN A 351 13.83 -12.99 12.05
N MET A 352 13.22 -12.13 11.23
CA MET A 352 13.61 -11.88 9.84
C MET A 352 14.83 -10.96 9.70
N GLY A 353 15.35 -10.40 10.80
CA GLY A 353 16.47 -9.46 10.77
C GLY A 353 16.14 -8.11 10.13
N TRP A 354 14.86 -7.74 10.10
CA TRP A 354 14.38 -6.46 9.58
C TRP A 354 14.27 -5.38 10.65
N SER A 355 14.45 -5.74 11.92
CA SER A 355 14.51 -4.81 13.04
C SER A 355 15.55 -5.28 14.06
N ASP A 356 16.12 -4.33 14.80
CA ASP A 356 17.16 -4.64 15.78
C ASP A 356 16.57 -5.51 16.92
N ARG A 357 17.30 -6.59 17.23
CA ARG A 357 16.94 -7.50 18.33
C ARG A 357 16.98 -6.76 19.67
N ASN A 358 17.96 -5.88 19.85
CA ASN A 358 18.13 -5.08 21.05
C ASN A 358 17.18 -3.87 21.03
N LEU A 359 16.26 -3.81 22.00
CA LEU A 359 15.28 -2.73 22.11
C LEU A 359 15.92 -1.36 22.36
N GLN A 360 16.97 -1.28 23.17
CA GLN A 360 17.67 -0.03 23.44
C GLN A 360 18.32 0.52 22.16
N THR A 361 18.98 -0.32 21.37
CA THR A 361 19.54 0.09 20.08
C THR A 361 18.45 0.56 19.12
N HIS A 362 17.34 -0.18 19.03
CA HIS A 362 16.20 0.23 18.19
C HIS A 362 15.62 1.59 18.65
N MET A 363 15.42 1.80 19.95
CA MET A 363 14.89 3.05 20.47
C MET A 363 15.85 4.23 20.28
N ASN A 364 17.16 4.01 20.36
CA ASN A 364 18.16 5.03 20.04
C ASN A 364 18.06 5.45 18.57
N LEU A 365 17.90 4.49 17.65
CA LEU A 365 17.65 4.78 16.24
C LEU A 365 16.37 5.59 16.06
N VAL A 366 15.24 5.14 16.63
CA VAL A 366 13.95 5.84 16.56
C VAL A 366 14.10 7.29 17.02
N LYS A 367 14.67 7.53 18.22
CA LYS A 367 14.88 8.88 18.75
C LYS A 367 15.78 9.72 17.86
N SER A 368 16.88 9.15 17.34
CA SER A 368 17.78 9.87 16.42
C SER A 368 17.06 10.40 15.20
N LYS A 369 16.08 9.64 14.67
CA LYS A 369 15.29 10.01 13.49
C LYS A 369 14.20 11.02 13.83
N LEU A 370 13.51 10.86 14.96
CA LEU A 370 12.52 11.84 15.44
C LEU A 370 13.14 13.18 15.85
N ASN A 371 14.41 13.19 16.24
CA ASN A 371 15.13 14.42 16.60
C ASN A 371 15.49 15.31 15.39
N LEU A 372 15.29 14.82 14.16
CA LEU A 372 15.42 15.63 12.95
C LEU A 372 14.26 16.62 12.76
N ALA A 373 13.09 16.32 13.35
CA ALA A 373 11.86 17.06 13.11
C ALA A 373 11.99 18.59 13.34
N PRO A 374 12.58 19.08 14.45
CA PRO A 374 12.63 20.52 14.69
C PRO A 374 13.48 21.27 13.67
N ALA A 375 14.55 20.65 13.16
CA ALA A 375 15.41 21.26 12.14
C ALA A 375 14.68 21.37 10.80
N ILE A 376 14.04 20.29 10.36
CA ILE A 376 13.25 20.24 9.12
C ILE A 376 12.13 21.29 9.15
N TRP A 377 11.37 21.35 10.25
CA TRP A 377 10.29 22.32 10.40
C TRP A 377 10.77 23.78 10.41
N ARG A 378 11.91 24.06 11.07
CA ARG A 378 12.50 25.41 11.06
C ARG A 378 12.92 25.83 9.66
N GLU A 379 13.58 24.93 8.92
CA GLU A 379 14.01 25.18 7.55
C GLU A 379 12.81 25.46 6.64
N MET A 380 11.81 24.57 6.66
CA MET A 380 10.58 24.70 5.86
C MET A 380 9.85 26.02 6.11
N ARG A 381 9.69 26.41 7.38
CA ARG A 381 8.98 27.64 7.75
C ARG A 381 9.77 28.90 7.44
N THR A 382 11.08 28.88 7.70
CA THR A 382 11.96 30.04 7.42
C THR A 382 11.99 30.33 5.93
N ASN A 383 12.09 29.29 5.10
CA ASN A 383 12.19 29.45 3.64
C ASN A 383 10.82 29.51 2.95
N ARG A 384 9.72 29.25 3.68
CA ARG A 384 8.35 29.12 3.14
C ARG A 384 8.27 28.12 1.99
N THR A 385 8.94 26.98 2.14
CA THR A 385 9.07 25.97 1.08
C THR A 385 8.19 24.74 1.31
N ALA A 386 7.21 24.78 2.22
CA ALA A 386 6.36 23.62 2.45
C ALA A 386 5.60 23.26 1.17
N GLU A 387 5.61 21.98 0.83
CA GLU A 387 5.01 21.43 -0.38
C GLU A 387 4.11 20.24 -0.02
N THR A 388 3.20 19.89 -0.92
CA THR A 388 2.40 18.68 -0.79
C THR A 388 3.08 17.54 -1.54
N TYR A 389 2.59 16.32 -1.32
CA TYR A 389 2.85 15.22 -2.23
C TYR A 389 2.26 15.51 -3.62
N GLU A 390 2.86 14.92 -4.66
CA GLU A 390 2.39 14.96 -6.05
C GLU A 390 1.21 13.98 -6.28
N ILE A 391 0.14 14.11 -5.49
CA ILE A 391 -1.06 13.27 -5.58
C ILE A 391 -2.28 14.10 -6.00
N PRO A 392 -3.36 13.47 -6.52
CA PRO A 392 -4.61 14.16 -6.78
C PRO A 392 -5.16 14.84 -5.51
N ASP A 393 -5.73 16.04 -5.68
CA ASP A 393 -6.46 16.81 -4.65
C ASP A 393 -5.64 17.17 -3.38
N ALA A 394 -4.31 17.14 -3.50
CA ALA A 394 -3.42 17.50 -2.41
C ALA A 394 -3.59 18.98 -2.02
N HIS A 395 -3.74 19.23 -0.72
CA HIS A 395 -3.78 20.56 -0.14
C HIS A 395 -2.84 20.61 1.06
N LEU A 396 -2.17 21.74 1.29
CA LEU A 396 -1.28 21.88 2.44
C LEU A 396 -2.08 21.82 3.74
N ASN A 397 -1.55 21.11 4.73
CA ASN A 397 -2.12 21.09 6.07
C ASN A 397 -1.99 22.48 6.74
N PRO A 398 -3.07 23.10 7.25
CA PRO A 398 -2.98 24.41 7.91
C PRO A 398 -2.01 24.44 9.11
N SER A 399 -1.91 23.35 9.87
CA SER A 399 -0.98 23.19 11.01
C SER A 399 0.49 23.42 10.62
N THR A 400 0.83 23.29 9.32
CA THR A 400 2.16 23.57 8.77
C THR A 400 2.70 24.92 9.21
N TYR A 401 1.85 25.94 9.33
CA TYR A 401 2.26 27.31 9.67
C TYR A 401 1.67 27.83 10.99
N GLU A 402 0.55 27.27 11.44
CA GLU A 402 -0.20 27.78 12.60
C GLU A 402 0.34 27.27 13.94
N ASP A 403 0.73 25.99 13.99
CA ASP A 403 1.06 25.33 15.26
C ASP A 403 2.52 25.55 15.67
N GLU A 404 2.87 25.41 16.95
CA GLU A 404 4.27 25.47 17.39
C GLU A 404 5.07 24.21 17.00
N ILE A 405 6.35 24.38 16.65
CA ILE A 405 7.28 23.30 16.26
C ILE A 405 7.53 22.33 17.43
N PRO A 406 7.59 21.00 17.21
CA PRO A 406 7.94 20.04 18.27
C PRO A 406 9.31 20.34 18.90
N GLN A 407 9.43 20.12 20.20
CA GLN A 407 10.70 20.16 20.93
C GLN A 407 11.35 18.77 21.01
N LEU A 408 12.65 18.73 21.30
CA LEU A 408 13.39 17.46 21.40
C LEU A 408 12.93 16.60 22.59
N GLU A 409 12.61 17.24 23.70
CA GLU A 409 12.14 16.60 24.94
C GLU A 409 10.64 16.33 24.94
N ASP A 410 9.90 16.76 23.91
CA ASP A 410 8.47 16.48 23.81
C ASP A 410 8.22 14.96 23.73
N PRO A 411 7.22 14.44 24.45
CA PRO A 411 6.81 13.06 24.32
C PRO A 411 6.38 12.77 22.87
N PHE A 412 6.57 11.52 22.44
CA PHE A 412 6.25 11.09 21.09
C PHE A 412 5.42 9.81 21.11
N TYR A 413 4.50 9.71 20.14
CA TYR A 413 3.63 8.55 20.03
C TYR A 413 4.40 7.34 19.48
N ILE A 414 4.13 6.15 20.01
CA ILE A 414 4.66 4.89 19.49
C ILE A 414 3.49 3.95 19.18
N ALA A 415 3.43 3.47 17.94
CA ALA A 415 2.67 2.28 17.58
C ALA A 415 3.59 1.06 17.57
N THR A 416 3.20 -0.03 18.22
CA THR A 416 4.00 -1.27 18.26
C THR A 416 3.14 -2.50 18.58
N GLU A 417 3.56 -3.65 18.05
CA GLU A 417 3.00 -4.95 18.45
C GLU A 417 3.74 -5.60 19.64
N GLU A 418 4.70 -4.89 20.24
CA GLU A 418 5.37 -5.35 21.46
C GLU A 418 4.35 -5.52 22.59
N ARG A 419 4.50 -6.59 23.39
CA ARG A 419 3.58 -6.93 24.49
C ARG A 419 4.30 -7.22 25.79
N SER A 420 5.63 -7.33 25.77
CA SER A 420 6.42 -7.43 27.00
C SER A 420 6.26 -6.16 27.83
N SER A 421 5.70 -6.28 29.05
CA SER A 421 5.52 -5.14 29.96
C SER A 421 6.83 -4.40 30.19
N VAL A 422 7.94 -5.12 30.40
CA VAL A 422 9.28 -4.55 30.58
C VAL A 422 9.72 -3.74 29.35
N ALA A 423 9.44 -4.24 28.14
CA ALA A 423 9.78 -3.54 26.91
C ALA A 423 8.92 -2.27 26.74
N LEU A 424 7.62 -2.35 27.03
CA LEU A 424 6.70 -1.21 26.96
C LEU A 424 7.05 -0.14 28.00
N ASP A 425 7.38 -0.53 29.22
CA ASP A 425 7.82 0.39 30.27
C ASP A 425 9.15 1.05 29.92
N TYR A 426 10.06 0.31 29.27
CA TYR A 426 11.26 0.90 28.72
C TYR A 426 10.95 1.93 27.63
N MET A 427 10.06 1.64 26.67
CA MET A 427 9.63 2.62 25.66
C MET A 427 9.05 3.90 26.30
N ARG A 428 8.21 3.75 27.33
CA ARG A 428 7.69 4.88 28.11
C ARG A 428 8.78 5.68 28.79
N SER A 429 9.75 5.02 29.41
CA SER A 429 10.91 5.67 30.04
C SER A 429 11.75 6.51 29.07
N GLN A 430 11.63 6.25 27.77
CA GLN A 430 12.33 6.99 26.72
C GLN A 430 11.54 8.19 26.16
N GLY A 431 10.36 8.49 26.71
CA GLY A 431 9.44 9.54 26.23
C GLY A 431 8.35 9.05 25.29
N GLY A 432 8.26 7.73 25.08
CA GLY A 432 7.21 7.12 24.27
C GLY A 432 5.85 7.16 24.94
N VAL A 433 4.81 7.44 24.17
CA VAL A 433 3.40 7.37 24.58
C VAL A 433 2.71 6.32 23.74
N LEU A 434 2.10 5.33 24.38
CA LEU A 434 1.40 4.23 23.72
C LEU A 434 -0.10 4.52 23.66
N ILE A 435 -0.81 3.84 22.77
CA ILE A 435 -2.27 4.00 22.64
C ILE A 435 -3.03 3.76 23.96
N MET A 436 -2.58 2.79 24.75
CA MET A 436 -3.16 2.45 26.05
C MET A 436 -2.96 3.55 27.10
N ASP A 437 -2.01 4.46 26.90
CA ASP A 437 -1.78 5.61 27.78
C ASP A 437 -2.72 6.80 27.44
N LEU A 438 -3.44 6.71 26.32
CA LEU A 438 -4.29 7.77 25.75
C LEU A 438 -5.76 7.38 25.63
N LEU A 439 -6.07 6.09 25.46
CA LEU A 439 -7.45 5.59 25.37
C LEU A 439 -8.18 5.78 26.71
N LYS A 440 -9.37 6.39 26.65
CA LYS A 440 -10.31 6.50 27.75
C LYS A 440 -11.48 5.52 27.55
N PRO A 441 -12.23 5.16 28.61
CA PRO A 441 -13.38 4.26 28.50
C PRO A 441 -14.41 4.69 27.45
N GLU A 442 -14.68 5.98 27.33
CA GLU A 442 -15.62 6.57 26.37
C GLU A 442 -15.18 6.44 24.90
N ASP A 443 -13.87 6.34 24.62
CA ASP A 443 -13.39 6.20 23.24
C ASP A 443 -13.67 4.81 22.67
N ARG A 444 -13.74 3.81 23.56
CA ARG A 444 -14.10 2.45 23.18
C ARG A 444 -15.54 2.37 22.64
N GLN A 445 -16.38 3.36 22.92
CA GLN A 445 -17.74 3.43 22.39
C GLN A 445 -17.80 3.99 20.97
N ILE A 446 -16.76 4.69 20.49
CA ILE A 446 -16.72 5.25 19.14
C ILE A 446 -16.65 4.13 18.11
N VAL A 447 -15.60 3.30 18.22
CA VAL A 447 -15.41 2.14 17.33
C VAL A 447 -16.21 0.94 17.81
N GLY A 448 -16.41 0.83 19.13
CA GLY A 448 -17.09 -0.29 19.78
C GLY A 448 -16.14 -1.45 20.12
N TRP A 449 -16.74 -2.63 20.29
CA TRP A 449 -16.01 -3.90 20.49
C TRP A 449 -14.91 -4.19 19.44
N PRO A 450 -14.98 -3.75 18.16
CA PRO A 450 -13.94 -4.08 17.18
C PRO A 450 -12.55 -3.53 17.55
N LEU A 451 -12.46 -2.47 18.37
CA LEU A 451 -11.18 -1.92 18.81
C LEU A 451 -10.36 -2.89 19.68
N MET A 452 -10.98 -3.95 20.21
CA MET A 452 -10.27 -5.01 20.94
C MET A 452 -9.39 -5.85 20.01
N VAL A 453 -9.60 -5.79 18.70
CA VAL A 453 -8.88 -6.58 17.72
C VAL A 453 -7.64 -5.83 17.23
N THR A 454 -6.48 -6.48 17.24
CA THR A 454 -5.19 -5.83 16.97
C THR A 454 -5.11 -5.21 15.58
N ASP A 455 -5.69 -5.84 14.57
CA ASP A 455 -5.63 -5.33 13.19
C ASP A 455 -6.51 -4.07 13.01
N ILE A 456 -7.61 -3.95 13.76
CA ILE A 456 -8.46 -2.75 13.80
C ILE A 456 -7.81 -1.65 14.65
N LEU A 457 -7.21 -2.01 15.78
CA LEU A 457 -6.40 -1.09 16.55
C LEU A 457 -5.25 -0.53 15.71
N ALA A 458 -4.55 -1.37 14.96
CA ALA A 458 -3.48 -0.96 14.05
C ALA A 458 -3.97 -0.03 12.92
N LEU A 459 -5.23 -0.16 12.46
CA LEU A 459 -5.84 0.83 11.57
C LEU A 459 -6.00 2.18 12.27
N ALA A 460 -6.53 2.20 13.51
CA ALA A 460 -6.63 3.43 14.29
C ALA A 460 -5.25 4.07 14.53
N GLU A 461 -4.24 3.27 14.88
CA GLU A 461 -2.87 3.75 15.06
C GLU A 461 -2.27 4.34 13.78
N GLN A 462 -2.60 3.80 12.59
CA GLN A 462 -2.19 4.42 11.33
C GLN A 462 -2.78 5.82 11.16
N HIS A 463 -4.08 6.00 11.45
CA HIS A 463 -4.72 7.31 11.42
C HIS A 463 -4.12 8.26 12.47
N ILE A 464 -3.81 7.77 13.67
CA ILE A 464 -3.16 8.57 14.72
C ILE A 464 -1.79 9.03 14.25
N MET A 465 -0.91 8.11 13.85
CA MET A 465 0.44 8.45 13.38
C MET A 465 0.44 9.37 12.17
N ALA A 466 -0.58 9.28 11.31
CA ALA A 466 -0.72 10.15 10.15
C ALA A 466 -1.06 11.62 10.49
N ARG A 467 -1.41 11.91 11.75
CA ARG A 467 -1.66 13.28 12.26
C ARG A 467 -0.44 13.91 12.92
N ALA A 468 0.60 13.13 13.22
CA ALA A 468 1.84 13.68 13.77
C ALA A 468 2.47 14.68 12.79
N SER A 469 3.20 15.68 13.29
CA SER A 469 3.95 16.60 12.42
C SER A 469 5.20 15.98 11.81
N TYR A 470 5.67 14.86 12.35
CA TYR A 470 6.82 14.12 11.85
C TYR A 470 6.67 12.64 12.15
N PHE A 471 6.96 11.79 11.18
CA PHE A 471 6.76 10.35 11.27
C PHE A 471 8.02 9.56 10.92
N TYR A 472 8.34 8.57 11.75
CA TYR A 472 9.37 7.56 11.50
C TYR A 472 8.73 6.17 11.43
N GLY A 473 9.14 5.33 10.47
CA GLY A 473 8.66 3.95 10.40
C GLY A 473 9.59 3.06 9.59
N ASN A 474 9.43 1.74 9.74
CA ASN A 474 10.19 0.77 8.99
C ASN A 474 9.63 0.63 7.57
N SER A 475 10.48 0.76 6.55
CA SER A 475 10.01 0.76 5.17
C SER A 475 9.68 -0.62 4.59
N ARG A 476 10.01 -1.70 5.29
CA ARG A 476 9.53 -3.05 4.97
C ARG A 476 8.17 -3.33 5.59
N SER A 477 7.63 -2.40 6.38
CA SER A 477 6.32 -2.55 6.98
C SER A 477 5.24 -1.90 6.13
N SER A 478 4.24 -2.70 5.81
CA SER A 478 3.07 -2.24 5.08
C SER A 478 2.15 -1.38 5.96
N VAL A 479 2.30 -1.36 7.29
CA VAL A 479 1.69 -0.36 8.18
C VAL A 479 2.23 1.04 7.89
N THR A 480 3.56 1.16 7.72
CA THR A 480 4.22 2.42 7.39
C THR A 480 3.68 3.00 6.09
N GLY A 481 3.39 2.15 5.09
CA GLY A 481 2.79 2.59 3.84
C GLY A 481 1.40 3.21 3.98
N GLY A 482 0.55 2.59 4.80
CA GLY A 482 -0.77 3.14 5.10
C GLY A 482 -0.69 4.48 5.85
N VAL A 483 0.28 4.66 6.75
CA VAL A 483 0.57 5.96 7.37
C VAL A 483 0.97 6.99 6.31
N LEU A 484 1.89 6.66 5.41
CA LEU A 484 2.35 7.61 4.37
C LEU A 484 1.20 8.04 3.44
N ASN A 485 0.32 7.10 3.05
CA ASN A 485 -0.87 7.40 2.26
C ASN A 485 -1.79 8.40 2.98
N LEU A 486 -2.08 8.15 4.26
CA LEU A 486 -2.90 9.05 5.08
C LEU A 486 -2.23 10.41 5.30
N ARG A 487 -0.89 10.44 5.46
CA ARG A 487 -0.15 11.70 5.60
C ARG A 487 -0.19 12.55 4.34
N ALA A 488 -0.15 11.91 3.18
CA ALA A 488 -0.28 12.59 1.90
C ALA A 488 -1.64 13.25 1.75
N ILE A 489 -2.72 12.53 2.10
CA ILE A 489 -4.09 13.07 2.11
C ILE A 489 -4.25 14.20 3.13
N ASN A 490 -3.62 14.07 4.30
CA ASN A 490 -3.66 15.09 5.35
C ASN A 490 -2.82 16.33 5.01
N GLY A 491 -2.16 16.38 3.84
CA GLY A 491 -1.44 17.58 3.40
C GLY A 491 -0.09 17.80 4.06
N TRP A 492 0.51 16.77 4.64
CA TRP A 492 1.85 16.88 5.22
C TRP A 492 2.92 16.95 4.14
N ASP A 493 4.00 17.65 4.44
CA ASP A 493 5.15 17.76 3.55
C ASP A 493 5.92 16.42 3.45
N PRO A 494 6.32 15.97 2.24
CA PRO A 494 7.08 14.74 2.06
C PRO A 494 8.34 14.63 2.93
N ARG A 495 9.01 15.74 3.24
CA ARG A 495 10.23 15.78 4.08
C ARG A 495 9.96 15.47 5.55
N THR A 496 8.71 15.48 6.00
CA THR A 496 8.33 15.17 7.40
C THR A 496 8.21 13.67 7.68
N ASN A 497 8.82 12.84 6.81
CA ASN A 497 8.76 11.39 6.86
C ASN A 497 10.17 10.83 6.75
N ALA A 498 10.49 9.86 7.60
CA ALA A 498 11.75 9.14 7.52
C ALA A 498 11.52 7.62 7.51
N PRO A 499 10.92 7.04 6.46
CA PRO A 499 10.86 5.60 6.33
C PRO A 499 12.28 5.03 6.17
N GLU A 500 12.67 4.08 7.02
CA GLU A 500 14.02 3.47 7.01
C GLU A 500 14.22 2.45 5.91
#